data_AF-F6DPX9-F1
#
_entry.id   AF-F6DPX9-F1
#
_cell.length_a   1.000
_cell.length_b   1.000
_cell.length_c   1.000
_cell.angle_alpha   90.00
_cell.angle_beta   90.00
_cell.angle_gamma   90.00
#
_symmetry.space_group_name_H-M   'P 1'
#
loop_
_entity.id
_entity.type
_entity.pdbx_description
1 polymer ?
#
loop_
_entity_poly.entity_id
_entity_poly.type
_entity_poly.pdbx_seq_one_letter_code
_entity_poly.pdbx_strand_id
1 'polypeptide(L)'
;MIEEGKASVCGKVPMLKNEDWWAVWLGLFIFLLGLGPVFGNELLGWVVKNNVWTDISKSFAPISKAYAESMSGITSLILTYLFLLVLTSIGAAAMGANVKRYMAGFSIIFIITNLCMILGNNAYIAATPDTQTKLGISWSLGLGEMGFILAMIVGLIIGNFMPGTARYLEEAAKPEWFIKTGIVILGAAIGIKTVGAMGLATTVIIRGLCAVVEAYLIYWPVVYFVSRKYFKFTPEWAAPLASGISICGVSAAIATGGAIRSRPIVPVILSAVIIVFVAVEMLILPWFAQAFLYEEPMVAGAWMGLAVKSDGGAVASGAITDSLVRAKVEATSGVQYEEGWMLMAATTTKIFIDIFIGVWAFILAIIWSIYRLNEKGVAAAQRCKISAKEIWDRFPKFVIGFALTFFILLFIGLSDPKLVKLAEAGSNQANALRTVFFALCFFSIGLITNVRKLWDAGMGRIVAVYTVCLFGFILWVGLFISWLFYHGIMPPVIGG
;
A
#
# COMPACT_ATOMS: atom_id res chain seq x y z
N MET A 1 11.61 -21.31 -1.11
CA MET A 1 10.61 -21.04 -2.17
C MET A 1 9.96 -22.31 -2.77
N ILE A 2 9.83 -23.44 -2.05
CA ILE A 2 9.09 -24.64 -2.52
C ILE A 2 7.95 -25.07 -1.55
N GLU A 3 7.84 -24.52 -0.34
CA GLU A 3 6.80 -24.96 0.61
C GLU A 3 5.49 -24.15 0.64
N GLU A 4 5.45 -22.94 0.08
CA GLU A 4 4.19 -22.16 0.00
C GLU A 4 3.29 -22.58 -1.19
N GLY A 5 3.74 -23.50 -2.04
CA GLY A 5 2.97 -24.05 -3.16
C GLY A 5 1.85 -25.03 -2.77
N LYS A 6 1.58 -25.22 -1.47
CA LYS A 6 0.50 -26.07 -0.95
C LYS A 6 -0.75 -25.29 -0.50
N ALA A 7 -0.96 -24.07 -1.01
CA ALA A 7 -2.31 -23.51 -1.03
C ALA A 7 -3.14 -24.32 -2.04
N SER A 8 -3.79 -25.37 -1.55
CA SER A 8 -4.71 -26.17 -2.35
C SER A 8 -5.79 -25.23 -2.92
N VAL A 9 -6.34 -25.59 -4.08
CA VAL A 9 -7.43 -24.85 -4.72
C VAL A 9 -8.68 -24.72 -3.81
N CYS A 10 -8.75 -25.48 -2.69
CA CYS A 10 -9.69 -25.35 -1.57
C CYS A 10 -8.96 -25.28 -0.18
N GLY A 11 -7.73 -24.75 -0.13
CA GLY A 11 -6.81 -24.87 1.01
C GLY A 11 -7.03 -23.79 2.06
N LYS A 12 -7.64 -24.18 3.18
CA LYS A 12 -7.82 -23.30 4.35
C LYS A 12 -6.45 -22.93 4.92
N VAL A 13 -6.14 -21.63 4.97
CA VAL A 13 -5.09 -21.14 5.86
C VAL A 13 -5.77 -20.85 7.21
N PRO A 14 -5.38 -21.53 8.31
CA PRO A 14 -5.89 -21.19 9.64
C PRO A 14 -5.71 -19.70 9.92
N MET A 15 -6.66 -19.08 10.61
CA MET A 15 -6.65 -17.63 10.91
C MET A 15 -5.29 -17.18 11.49
N LEU A 16 -4.72 -17.97 12.40
CA LEU A 16 -3.42 -17.71 13.04
C LEU A 16 -2.20 -17.83 12.11
N LYS A 17 -2.34 -18.49 10.96
CA LYS A 17 -1.28 -18.60 9.94
C LYS A 17 -1.49 -17.64 8.77
N ASN A 18 -2.56 -16.84 8.81
CA ASN A 18 -2.91 -15.94 7.73
C ASN A 18 -2.29 -14.56 7.97
N GLU A 19 -1.42 -14.15 7.06
CA GLU A 19 -0.71 -12.87 7.08
C GLU A 19 -1.66 -11.66 7.15
N ASP A 20 -2.81 -11.73 6.46
CA ASP A 20 -3.79 -10.65 6.40
C ASP A 20 -4.48 -10.43 7.75
N TRP A 21 -4.75 -11.51 8.50
CA TRP A 21 -5.27 -11.41 9.86
C TRP A 21 -4.23 -10.85 10.84
N TRP A 22 -2.95 -11.22 10.68
CA TRP A 22 -1.87 -10.62 11.46
C TRP A 22 -1.73 -9.13 11.18
N ALA A 23 -1.95 -8.70 9.94
CA ALA A 23 -1.98 -7.27 9.60
C ALA A 23 -3.09 -6.53 10.34
N VAL A 24 -4.29 -7.11 10.40
CA VAL A 24 -5.44 -6.58 11.16
C VAL A 24 -5.12 -6.51 12.65
N TRP A 25 -4.65 -7.61 13.25
CA TRP A 25 -4.39 -7.64 14.69
C TRP A 25 -3.31 -6.66 15.12
N LEU A 26 -2.19 -6.60 14.39
CA LEU A 26 -1.13 -5.63 14.68
C LEU A 26 -1.61 -4.19 14.48
N GLY A 27 -2.34 -3.92 13.40
CA GLY A 27 -2.88 -2.59 13.12
C GLY A 27 -3.87 -2.14 14.19
N LEU A 28 -4.80 -3.01 14.59
CA LEU A 28 -5.76 -2.74 15.67
C LEU A 28 -5.07 -2.59 17.03
N PHE A 29 -4.05 -3.39 17.33
CA PHE A 29 -3.28 -3.25 18.56
C PHE A 29 -2.58 -1.89 18.64
N ILE A 30 -1.88 -1.48 17.57
CA ILE A 30 -1.21 -0.18 17.51
C ILE A 30 -2.23 0.96 17.57
N PHE A 31 -3.36 0.81 16.89
CA PHE A 31 -4.48 1.74 16.97
C PHE A 31 -5.00 1.92 18.40
N LEU A 32 -5.21 0.83 19.13
CA LEU A 32 -5.65 0.89 20.52
C LEU A 32 -4.64 1.60 21.42
N LEU A 33 -3.34 1.38 21.21
CA LEU A 33 -2.30 2.14 21.90
C LEU A 33 -2.33 3.63 21.52
N GLY A 34 -2.60 3.93 20.25
CA GLY A 34 -2.80 5.28 19.73
C GLY A 34 -4.03 5.99 20.29
N LEU A 35 -5.03 5.28 20.83
CA LEU A 35 -6.15 5.92 21.55
C LEU A 35 -5.76 6.46 22.93
N GLY A 36 -4.56 6.14 23.42
CA GLY A 36 -4.09 6.56 24.75
C GLY A 36 -4.32 8.04 25.08
N PRO A 37 -4.02 9.01 24.19
CA PRO A 37 -4.21 10.43 24.49
C PRO A 37 -5.66 10.83 24.75
N VAL A 38 -6.66 10.10 24.21
CA VAL A 38 -8.08 10.30 24.53
C VAL A 38 -8.36 10.00 26.01
N PHE A 39 -7.56 9.11 26.61
CA PHE A 39 -7.61 8.74 28.03
C PHE A 39 -6.52 9.42 28.89
N GLY A 40 -5.80 10.40 28.34
CA GLY A 40 -4.74 11.13 29.05
C GLY A 40 -3.38 10.44 29.14
N ASN A 41 -3.15 9.35 28.40
CA ASN A 41 -1.89 8.59 28.43
C ASN A 41 -1.22 8.54 27.05
N GLU A 42 0.02 9.00 26.90
CA GLU A 42 0.73 8.95 25.60
C GLU A 42 1.52 7.65 25.39
N LEU A 43 0.82 6.54 25.20
CA LEU A 43 1.44 5.20 25.08
C LEU A 43 2.36 5.04 23.86
N LEU A 44 2.22 5.88 22.84
CA LEU A 44 3.03 5.88 21.62
C LEU A 44 3.81 7.19 21.42
N GLY A 45 3.86 8.08 22.41
CA GLY A 45 4.55 9.37 22.30
C GLY A 45 6.07 9.26 22.08
N TRP A 46 6.66 8.13 22.45
CA TRP A 46 8.08 7.80 22.29
C TRP A 46 8.44 7.27 20.88
N VAL A 47 7.46 7.00 20.00
CA VAL A 47 7.70 6.47 18.65
C VAL A 47 8.54 7.45 17.83
N VAL A 48 9.45 6.91 17.02
CA VAL A 48 10.34 7.73 16.20
C VAL A 48 9.60 8.43 15.06
N LYS A 49 9.89 9.71 14.88
CA LYS A 49 9.51 10.52 13.74
C LYS A 49 10.78 10.95 12.99
N ASN A 50 10.77 10.84 11.67
CA ASN A 50 11.81 11.44 10.82
C ASN A 50 11.48 12.91 10.54
N ASN A 51 12.49 13.76 10.59
CA ASN A 51 12.37 15.19 10.29
C ASN A 51 13.27 15.56 9.11
N VAL A 52 12.91 16.63 8.40
CA VAL A 52 13.83 17.25 7.44
C VAL A 52 15.00 17.88 8.21
N TRP A 53 16.24 17.60 7.81
CA TRP A 53 17.42 17.94 8.62
C TRP A 53 18.60 18.50 7.82
N THR A 54 19.31 19.46 8.43
CA THR A 54 20.63 19.95 7.99
C THR A 54 21.75 19.38 8.86
N ASP A 55 21.47 19.22 10.16
CA ASP A 55 22.28 18.49 11.13
C ASP A 55 21.70 17.10 11.36
N ILE A 56 22.52 16.06 11.12
CA ILE A 56 22.12 14.66 11.23
C ILE A 56 21.64 14.28 12.64
N SER A 57 22.08 15.00 13.67
CA SER A 57 21.63 14.78 15.06
C SER A 57 20.12 15.04 15.25
N LYS A 58 19.51 15.85 14.36
CA LYS A 58 18.08 16.21 14.38
C LYS A 58 17.24 15.43 13.35
N SER A 59 17.86 14.47 12.66
CA SER A 59 17.18 13.69 11.60
C SER A 59 15.99 12.87 12.11
N PHE A 60 15.99 12.51 13.40
CA PHE A 60 14.88 11.83 14.04
C PHE A 60 14.67 12.31 15.48
N ALA A 61 13.42 12.28 15.93
CA ALA A 61 13.01 12.67 17.28
C ALA A 61 11.78 11.86 17.72
N PRO A 62 11.46 11.80 19.03
CA PRO A 62 10.16 11.29 19.48
C PRO A 62 9.01 12.08 18.82
N ILE A 63 7.92 11.39 18.46
CA ILE A 63 6.74 11.99 17.83
C ILE A 63 6.04 13.00 18.75
N SER A 64 6.03 12.74 20.06
CA SER A 64 5.48 13.66 21.05
C SER A 64 6.53 14.63 21.57
N LYS A 65 6.13 15.90 21.68
CA LYS A 65 6.96 16.95 22.30
C LYS A 65 7.26 16.66 23.77
N ALA A 66 6.32 16.04 24.50
CA ALA A 66 6.52 15.69 25.91
C ALA A 66 7.71 14.73 26.11
N TYR A 67 7.89 13.79 25.17
CA TYR A 67 9.01 12.86 25.19
C TYR A 67 10.30 13.46 24.63
N ALA A 68 10.22 14.48 23.77
CA ALA A 68 11.39 15.10 23.15
C ALA A 68 12.32 15.77 24.17
N GLU A 69 11.81 16.20 25.32
CA GLU A 69 12.63 16.79 26.41
C GLU A 69 13.38 15.72 27.22
N SER A 70 12.79 14.53 27.39
CA SER A 70 13.33 13.46 28.24
C SER A 70 14.07 12.36 27.47
N MET A 71 13.88 12.25 26.16
CA MET A 71 14.33 11.13 25.34
C MET A 71 15.03 11.59 24.07
N SER A 72 16.24 11.08 23.84
CA SER A 72 16.97 11.31 22.59
C SER A 72 16.27 10.65 21.40
N GLY A 73 16.45 11.20 20.20
CA GLY A 73 15.97 10.57 18.97
C GLY A 73 16.50 9.14 18.77
N ILE A 74 17.76 8.88 19.17
CA ILE A 74 18.37 7.54 19.03
C ILE A 74 17.65 6.54 19.93
N THR A 75 17.36 6.94 21.18
CA THR A 75 16.59 6.11 22.12
C THR A 75 15.21 5.78 21.54
N SER A 76 14.52 6.78 20.98
CA SER A 76 13.22 6.60 20.31
C SER A 76 13.29 5.63 19.13
N LEU A 77 14.34 5.72 18.30
CA LEU A 77 14.58 4.80 17.18
C LEU A 77 14.81 3.36 17.66
N ILE A 78 15.64 3.18 18.69
CA ILE A 78 15.93 1.86 19.28
C ILE A 78 14.66 1.26 19.90
N LEU A 79 13.89 2.04 20.64
CA LEU A 79 12.62 1.57 21.21
C LEU A 79 11.62 1.20 20.13
N THR A 80 11.53 1.98 19.06
CA THR A 80 10.66 1.68 17.91
C THR A 80 11.08 0.39 17.23
N TYR A 81 12.40 0.20 17.02
CA TYR A 81 12.96 -1.04 16.52
C TYR A 81 12.60 -2.24 17.39
N LEU A 82 12.86 -2.16 18.71
CA LEU A 82 12.60 -3.28 19.63
C LEU A 82 11.12 -3.62 19.70
N PHE A 83 10.26 -2.60 19.79
CA PHE A 83 8.81 -2.77 19.79
C PHE A 83 8.33 -3.48 18.53
N LEU A 84 8.73 -3.02 17.35
CA LEU A 84 8.34 -3.63 16.10
C LEU A 84 8.93 -5.03 15.94
N LEU A 85 10.21 -5.22 16.28
CA LEU A 85 10.87 -6.53 16.24
C LEU A 85 10.10 -7.56 17.08
N VAL A 86 9.69 -7.21 18.29
CA VAL A 86 8.92 -8.11 19.16
C VAL A 86 7.56 -8.42 18.54
N LEU A 87 6.79 -7.40 18.15
CA LEU A 87 5.45 -7.59 17.61
C LEU A 87 5.44 -8.41 16.32
N THR A 88 6.34 -8.10 15.39
CA THR A 88 6.43 -8.81 14.12
C THR A 88 7.08 -10.19 14.29
N SER A 89 7.95 -10.40 15.28
CA SER A 89 8.46 -11.75 15.56
C SER A 89 7.38 -12.68 16.13
N ILE A 90 6.46 -12.16 16.94
CA ILE A 90 5.30 -12.93 17.43
C ILE A 90 4.43 -13.38 16.25
N GLY A 91 4.09 -12.45 15.35
CA GLY A 91 3.31 -12.79 14.15
C GLY A 91 4.05 -13.74 13.22
N ALA A 92 5.35 -13.53 12.99
CA ALA A 92 6.18 -14.40 12.18
C ALA A 92 6.25 -15.83 12.76
N ALA A 93 6.41 -15.96 14.09
CA ALA A 93 6.42 -17.26 14.77
C ALA A 93 5.08 -18.00 14.56
N ALA A 94 3.95 -17.32 14.70
CA ALA A 94 2.64 -17.90 14.50
C ALA A 94 2.36 -18.31 13.04
N MET A 95 2.89 -17.55 12.09
CA MET A 95 2.86 -17.90 10.66
C MET A 95 3.81 -19.05 10.29
N GLY A 96 4.68 -19.48 11.21
CA GLY A 96 5.61 -20.59 11.01
C GLY A 96 6.96 -20.20 10.41
N ALA A 97 7.31 -18.91 10.43
CA ALA A 97 8.61 -18.44 10.00
C ALA A 97 9.73 -18.87 10.96
N ASN A 98 10.96 -18.96 10.47
CA ASN A 98 12.11 -19.19 11.33
C ASN A 98 12.42 -17.90 12.13
N VAL A 99 12.01 -17.85 13.39
CA VAL A 99 12.10 -16.63 14.23
C VAL A 99 13.52 -16.06 14.31
N LYS A 100 14.56 -16.88 14.44
CA LYS A 100 15.95 -16.39 14.51
C LYS A 100 16.37 -15.72 13.21
N ARG A 101 16.04 -16.35 12.07
CA ARG A 101 16.33 -15.80 10.74
C ARG A 101 15.47 -14.57 10.46
N TYR A 102 14.20 -14.59 10.86
CA TYR A 102 13.29 -13.47 10.74
C TYR A 102 13.81 -12.26 11.52
N MET A 103 14.17 -12.43 12.80
CA MET A 103 14.71 -11.37 13.63
C MET A 103 15.96 -10.76 13.01
N ALA A 104 16.94 -11.58 12.61
CA ALA A 104 18.17 -11.09 11.98
C ALA A 104 17.90 -10.36 10.66
N GLY A 105 17.03 -10.91 9.81
CA GLY A 105 16.64 -10.28 8.55
C GLY A 105 15.89 -8.97 8.78
N PHE A 106 14.95 -8.95 9.72
CA PHE A 106 14.17 -7.76 10.08
C PHE A 106 15.07 -6.66 10.62
N SER A 107 16.06 -6.97 11.47
CA SER A 107 17.03 -5.99 11.96
C SER A 107 17.79 -5.32 10.82
N ILE A 108 18.29 -6.11 9.86
CA ILE A 108 19.03 -5.57 8.71
C ILE A 108 18.11 -4.71 7.83
N ILE A 109 16.91 -5.22 7.52
CA ILE A 109 15.90 -4.47 6.73
C ILE A 109 15.57 -3.16 7.43
N PHE A 110 15.30 -3.18 8.73
CA PHE A 110 14.94 -2.01 9.52
C PHE A 110 16.05 -0.96 9.51
N ILE A 111 17.31 -1.36 9.73
CA ILE A 111 18.46 -0.45 9.73
C ILE A 111 18.61 0.20 8.35
N ILE A 112 18.65 -0.59 7.27
CA ILE A 112 18.83 -0.06 5.92
C ILE A 112 17.66 0.86 5.55
N THR A 113 16.43 0.46 5.89
CA THR A 113 15.23 1.26 5.63
C THR A 113 15.30 2.61 6.35
N ASN A 114 15.67 2.63 7.64
CA ASN A 114 15.80 3.89 8.37
C ASN A 114 16.94 4.76 7.85
N LEU A 115 18.06 4.17 7.41
CA LEU A 115 19.12 4.92 6.72
C LEU A 115 18.60 5.57 5.43
N CYS A 116 17.78 4.86 4.65
CA CYS A 116 17.15 5.43 3.46
C CYS A 116 16.21 6.58 3.82
N MET A 117 15.42 6.46 4.88
CA MET A 117 14.55 7.53 5.38
C MET A 117 15.34 8.75 5.82
N ILE A 118 16.44 8.57 6.57
CA ILE A 118 17.33 9.65 7.00
C ILE A 118 17.93 10.34 5.79
N LEU A 119 18.50 9.60 4.84
CA LEU A 119 19.10 10.17 3.64
C LEU A 119 18.06 10.94 2.80
N GLY A 120 16.87 10.37 2.62
CA GLY A 120 15.80 10.97 1.81
C GLY A 120 15.18 12.22 2.43
N ASN A 121 15.34 12.41 3.74
CA ASN A 121 14.87 13.59 4.47
C ASN A 121 16.01 14.61 4.71
N ASN A 122 17.17 14.44 4.09
CA ASN A 122 18.20 15.46 4.10
C ASN A 122 17.66 16.75 3.45
N ALA A 123 17.90 17.90 4.08
CA ALA A 123 17.34 19.18 3.66
C ALA A 123 17.73 19.57 2.23
N TYR A 124 18.93 19.23 1.75
CA TYR A 124 19.33 19.50 0.36
C TYR A 124 18.58 18.66 -0.68
N ILE A 125 17.86 17.63 -0.25
CA ILE A 125 16.98 16.82 -1.09
C ILE A 125 15.51 17.25 -0.89
N ALA A 126 15.09 17.32 0.36
CA ALA A 126 13.68 17.40 0.72
C ALA A 126 13.14 18.81 0.93
N ALA A 127 13.98 19.79 1.29
CA ALA A 127 13.50 21.12 1.68
C ALA A 127 12.88 21.87 0.50
N THR A 128 11.61 22.23 0.66
CA THR A 128 10.86 23.13 -0.21
C THR A 128 11.18 24.59 0.12
N PRO A 129 10.82 25.58 -0.72
CA PRO A 129 11.29 26.96 -0.52
C PRO A 129 10.98 27.58 0.86
N ASP A 130 9.85 27.24 1.50
CA ASP A 130 9.54 27.70 2.85
C ASP A 130 10.45 27.01 3.90
N THR A 131 10.65 25.71 3.78
CA THR A 131 11.57 24.99 4.68
C THR A 131 13.02 25.35 4.45
N GLN A 132 13.44 25.70 3.23
CA GLN A 132 14.79 26.22 2.94
C GLN A 132 15.07 27.49 3.74
N THR A 133 14.11 28.42 3.73
CA THR A 133 14.19 29.68 4.49
C THR A 133 14.27 29.41 5.99
N LYS A 134 13.43 28.49 6.51
CA LYS A 134 13.43 28.09 7.92
C LYS A 134 14.71 27.36 8.35
N LEU A 135 15.33 26.60 7.45
CA LEU A 135 16.53 25.82 7.72
C LEU A 135 17.84 26.58 7.43
N GLY A 136 17.75 27.78 6.86
CA GLY A 136 18.89 28.65 6.56
C GLY A 136 19.83 28.10 5.47
N ILE A 137 19.31 27.31 4.52
CA ILE A 137 20.09 26.76 3.41
C ILE A 137 19.87 27.55 2.13
N SER A 138 20.92 27.68 1.30
CA SER A 138 20.89 28.47 0.06
C SER A 138 20.33 27.72 -1.15
N TRP A 139 20.26 26.39 -1.10
CA TRP A 139 19.75 25.56 -2.19
C TRP A 139 19.21 24.22 -1.67
N SER A 140 18.27 23.64 -2.42
CA SER A 140 17.81 22.25 -2.27
C SER A 140 17.18 21.78 -3.58
N LEU A 141 17.13 20.47 -3.80
CA LEU A 141 16.42 19.86 -4.93
C LEU A 141 14.90 20.05 -4.84
N GLY A 142 14.36 20.29 -3.63
CA GLY A 142 12.93 20.55 -3.43
C GLY A 142 12.03 19.38 -3.84
N LEU A 143 12.49 18.14 -3.64
CA LEU A 143 11.78 16.92 -4.04
C LEU A 143 10.84 16.38 -2.97
N GLY A 144 10.72 17.07 -1.83
CA GLY A 144 9.99 16.55 -0.67
C GLY A 144 10.67 15.32 -0.05
N GLU A 145 9.95 14.61 0.80
CA GLU A 145 10.47 13.43 1.50
C GLU A 145 10.70 12.25 0.54
N MET A 146 11.98 11.97 0.24
CA MET A 146 12.39 10.94 -0.73
C MET A 146 12.71 9.58 -0.09
N GLY A 147 12.57 9.45 1.23
CA GLY A 147 13.00 8.28 1.99
C GLY A 147 12.41 6.95 1.49
N PHE A 148 11.13 6.99 1.14
CA PHE A 148 10.39 5.87 0.57
C PHE A 148 10.93 5.39 -0.79
N ILE A 149 11.22 6.33 -1.69
CA ILE A 149 11.79 6.02 -3.02
C ILE A 149 13.19 5.42 -2.84
N LEU A 150 14.01 6.01 -1.98
CA LEU A 150 15.36 5.49 -1.70
C LEU A 150 15.30 4.08 -1.13
N ALA A 151 14.40 3.81 -0.19
CA ALA A 151 14.23 2.48 0.39
C ALA A 151 13.92 1.43 -0.69
N MET A 152 13.01 1.74 -1.62
CA MET A 152 12.70 0.87 -2.75
C MET A 152 13.88 0.68 -3.70
N ILE A 153 14.57 1.75 -4.10
CA ILE A 153 15.73 1.68 -5.01
C ILE A 153 16.85 0.83 -4.39
N VAL A 154 17.18 1.05 -3.11
CA VAL A 154 18.20 0.26 -2.42
C VAL A 154 17.76 -1.19 -2.30
N GLY A 155 16.49 -1.45 -2.01
CA GLY A 155 15.91 -2.80 -2.06
C GLY A 155 16.12 -3.45 -3.44
N LEU A 156 15.78 -2.76 -4.53
CA LEU A 156 15.96 -3.26 -5.91
C LEU A 156 17.42 -3.56 -6.24
N ILE A 157 18.34 -2.71 -5.78
CA ILE A 157 19.78 -2.91 -5.96
C ILE A 157 20.21 -4.20 -5.25
N ILE A 158 19.82 -4.39 -3.98
CA ILE A 158 20.16 -5.61 -3.24
C ILE A 158 19.51 -6.84 -3.88
N GLY A 159 18.22 -6.75 -4.22
CA GLY A 159 17.43 -7.83 -4.83
C GLY A 159 18.01 -8.35 -6.15
N ASN A 160 18.54 -7.45 -6.98
CA ASN A 160 19.02 -7.78 -8.32
C ASN A 160 20.54 -7.96 -8.41
N PHE A 161 21.35 -7.25 -7.61
CA PHE A 161 22.81 -7.33 -7.67
C PHE A 161 23.42 -8.18 -6.55
N MET A 162 22.70 -8.45 -5.46
CA MET A 162 23.17 -9.22 -4.30
C MET A 162 22.21 -10.36 -3.94
N PRO A 163 21.97 -11.34 -4.83
CA PRO A 163 20.95 -12.38 -4.64
C PRO A 163 21.21 -13.31 -3.43
N GLY A 164 22.45 -13.41 -2.96
CA GLY A 164 22.76 -14.09 -1.70
C GLY A 164 22.12 -13.38 -0.49
N THR A 165 22.35 -12.07 -0.39
CA THR A 165 21.76 -11.21 0.64
C THR A 165 20.23 -11.16 0.53
N ALA A 166 19.70 -11.00 -0.68
CA ALA A 166 18.25 -10.99 -0.90
C ALA A 166 17.58 -12.27 -0.39
N ARG A 167 18.12 -13.45 -0.71
CA ARG A 167 17.62 -14.74 -0.19
C ARG A 167 17.76 -14.87 1.32
N TYR A 168 18.78 -14.27 1.93
CA TYR A 168 18.93 -14.28 3.38
C TYR A 168 17.81 -13.49 4.06
N LEU A 169 17.53 -12.30 3.52
CA LEU A 169 16.53 -11.34 4.02
C LEU A 169 15.08 -11.68 3.64
N GLU A 170 14.86 -12.55 2.65
CA GLU A 170 13.54 -12.93 2.11
C GLU A 170 12.54 -13.37 3.17
N GLU A 171 12.99 -14.07 4.23
CA GLU A 171 12.14 -14.51 5.35
C GLU A 171 11.45 -13.33 6.06
N ALA A 172 12.15 -12.19 6.18
CA ALA A 172 11.68 -10.99 6.86
C ALA A 172 11.04 -9.96 5.92
N ALA A 173 11.25 -10.09 4.61
CA ALA A 173 10.75 -9.17 3.59
C ALA A 173 9.27 -9.46 3.27
N LYS A 174 8.37 -8.95 4.11
CA LYS A 174 6.91 -9.18 4.04
C LYS A 174 6.16 -7.90 3.63
N PRO A 175 6.24 -7.45 2.37
CA PRO A 175 5.71 -6.14 1.97
C PRO A 175 4.20 -6.02 2.15
N GLU A 176 3.44 -7.06 1.82
CA GLU A 176 1.99 -7.12 1.96
C GLU A 176 1.57 -7.02 3.44
N TRP A 177 2.22 -7.78 4.32
CA TRP A 177 1.99 -7.67 5.76
C TRP A 177 2.20 -6.26 6.30
N PHE A 178 3.33 -5.64 5.93
CA PHE A 178 3.68 -4.30 6.41
C PHE A 178 2.70 -3.24 5.89
N ILE A 179 2.39 -3.22 4.59
CA ILE A 179 1.46 -2.21 4.07
C ILE A 179 0.07 -2.39 4.65
N LYS A 180 -0.45 -3.62 4.73
CA LYS A 180 -1.80 -3.87 5.26
C LYS A 180 -1.93 -3.45 6.71
N THR A 181 -0.89 -3.69 7.52
CA THR A 181 -0.82 -3.19 8.90
C THR A 181 -0.89 -1.66 8.92
N GLY A 182 -0.11 -1.01 8.05
CA GLY A 182 -0.14 0.44 7.92
C GLY A 182 -1.47 1.00 7.41
N ILE A 183 -2.18 0.31 6.51
CA ILE A 183 -3.51 0.71 6.03
C ILE A 183 -4.54 0.63 7.17
N VAL A 184 -4.51 -0.42 7.99
CA VAL A 184 -5.39 -0.52 9.17
C VAL A 184 -5.18 0.67 10.11
N ILE A 185 -3.91 1.07 10.35
CA ILE A 185 -3.59 2.27 11.13
C ILE A 185 -4.07 3.55 10.41
N LEU A 186 -3.91 3.64 9.09
CA LEU A 186 -4.32 4.78 8.27
C LEU A 186 -5.82 5.07 8.37
N GLY A 187 -6.65 4.03 8.55
CA GLY A 187 -8.09 4.20 8.75
C GLY A 187 -8.42 5.19 9.86
N ALA A 188 -7.69 5.14 10.99
CA ALA A 188 -7.84 6.08 12.10
C ALA A 188 -7.55 7.53 11.69
N ALA A 189 -6.44 7.74 10.97
CA ALA A 189 -6.00 9.06 10.51
C ALA A 189 -6.97 9.66 9.50
N ILE A 190 -7.52 8.84 8.60
CA ILE A 190 -8.55 9.29 7.65
C ILE A 190 -9.87 9.57 8.39
N GLY A 191 -10.24 8.72 9.36
CA GLY A 191 -11.45 8.89 10.17
C GLY A 191 -11.48 10.22 10.90
N ILE A 192 -10.38 10.61 11.55
CA ILE A 192 -10.30 11.89 12.24
C ILE A 192 -10.20 13.09 11.28
N LYS A 193 -9.44 12.98 10.17
CA LYS A 193 -9.39 14.02 9.14
C LYS A 193 -10.76 14.29 8.49
N THR A 194 -11.57 13.25 8.37
CA THR A 194 -12.94 13.36 7.84
C THR A 194 -13.83 14.26 8.71
N VAL A 195 -13.55 14.39 10.01
CA VAL A 195 -14.29 15.30 10.90
C VAL A 195 -14.02 16.76 10.54
N GLY A 196 -12.75 17.11 10.29
CA GLY A 196 -12.34 18.49 9.96
C GLY A 196 -12.76 18.96 8.57
N ALA A 197 -12.89 18.04 7.62
CA ALA A 197 -13.18 18.36 6.21
C ALA A 197 -14.20 17.37 5.61
N MET A 198 -15.36 17.24 6.27
CA MET A 198 -16.39 16.25 5.94
C MET A 198 -16.92 16.35 4.51
N GLY A 199 -17.11 17.56 3.97
CA GLY A 199 -17.58 17.75 2.59
C GLY A 199 -16.59 17.19 1.56
N LEU A 200 -15.30 17.49 1.74
CA LEU A 200 -14.22 16.99 0.89
C LEU A 200 -14.04 15.48 1.04
N ALA A 201 -13.96 14.98 2.28
CA ALA A 201 -13.79 13.56 2.56
C ALA A 201 -14.97 12.71 2.06
N THR A 202 -16.21 13.16 2.24
CA THR A 202 -17.40 12.47 1.70
C THR A 202 -17.36 12.40 0.18
N THR A 203 -16.92 13.47 -0.46
CA THR A 203 -16.75 13.53 -1.93
C THR A 203 -15.70 12.52 -2.40
N VAL A 204 -14.56 12.42 -1.72
CA VAL A 204 -13.51 11.42 -1.99
C VAL A 204 -14.05 10.00 -1.81
N ILE A 205 -14.82 9.74 -0.74
CA ILE A 205 -15.40 8.42 -0.45
C ILE A 205 -16.40 7.99 -1.52
N ILE A 206 -17.36 8.85 -1.87
CA ILE A 206 -18.39 8.55 -2.90
C ILE A 206 -17.72 8.28 -4.25
N ARG A 207 -16.69 9.05 -4.59
CA ARG A 207 -15.99 8.91 -5.87
C ARG A 207 -15.07 7.69 -5.89
N GLY A 208 -14.49 7.32 -4.74
CA GLY A 208 -13.86 6.02 -4.54
C GLY A 208 -14.83 4.85 -4.78
N LEU A 209 -16.11 4.98 -4.44
CA LEU A 209 -17.11 3.96 -4.78
C LEU A 209 -17.35 3.87 -6.29
N CYS A 210 -17.34 5.00 -7.02
CA CYS A 210 -17.45 4.99 -8.47
C CYS A 210 -16.26 4.28 -9.16
N ALA A 211 -15.08 4.32 -8.56
CA ALA A 211 -13.89 3.59 -9.06
C ALA A 211 -14.10 2.06 -9.14
N VAL A 212 -15.00 1.51 -8.34
CA VAL A 212 -15.39 0.09 -8.44
C VAL A 212 -16.00 -0.21 -9.80
N VAL A 213 -16.93 0.63 -10.25
CA VAL A 213 -17.62 0.46 -11.53
C VAL A 213 -16.60 0.44 -12.65
N GLU A 214 -15.62 1.35 -12.61
CA GLU A 214 -14.54 1.40 -13.58
C GLU A 214 -13.66 0.14 -13.55
N ALA A 215 -13.14 -0.24 -12.38
CA ALA A 215 -12.20 -1.36 -12.27
C ALA A 215 -12.82 -2.69 -12.74
N TYR A 216 -14.10 -2.91 -12.44
CA TYR A 216 -14.77 -4.19 -12.72
C TYR A 216 -15.58 -4.19 -14.03
N LEU A 217 -16.20 -3.08 -14.45
CA LEU A 217 -17.04 -3.04 -15.66
C LEU A 217 -16.32 -2.47 -16.88
N ILE A 218 -15.21 -1.75 -16.69
CA ILE A 218 -14.44 -1.16 -17.79
C ILE A 218 -13.10 -1.87 -17.95
N TYR A 219 -12.27 -1.88 -16.91
CA TYR A 219 -10.93 -2.46 -17.03
C TYR A 219 -10.99 -3.97 -17.28
N TRP A 220 -11.69 -4.70 -16.40
CA TRP A 220 -11.69 -6.15 -16.46
C TRP A 220 -12.17 -6.72 -17.81
N PRO A 221 -13.31 -6.28 -18.38
CA PRO A 221 -13.79 -6.84 -19.64
C PRO A 221 -12.86 -6.53 -20.81
N VAL A 222 -12.28 -5.32 -20.85
CA VAL A 222 -11.34 -4.95 -21.92
C VAL A 222 -10.06 -5.76 -21.83
N VAL A 223 -9.46 -5.89 -20.64
CA VAL A 223 -8.25 -6.69 -20.45
C VAL A 223 -8.53 -8.16 -20.74
N TYR A 224 -9.67 -8.70 -20.30
CA TYR A 224 -10.08 -10.06 -20.62
C TYR A 224 -10.26 -10.24 -22.14
N PHE A 225 -10.93 -9.31 -22.81
CA PHE A 225 -11.13 -9.33 -24.25
C PHE A 225 -9.79 -9.30 -25.00
N VAL A 226 -8.88 -8.39 -24.65
CA VAL A 226 -7.56 -8.28 -25.26
C VAL A 226 -6.75 -9.57 -25.07
N SER A 227 -6.74 -10.11 -23.85
CA SER A 227 -6.07 -11.36 -23.50
C SER A 227 -6.58 -12.54 -24.34
N ARG A 228 -7.91 -12.64 -24.53
CA ARG A 228 -8.55 -13.73 -25.28
C ARG A 228 -8.44 -13.57 -26.79
N LYS A 229 -8.74 -12.38 -27.31
CA LYS A 229 -8.89 -12.12 -28.75
C LYS A 229 -7.55 -11.97 -29.46
N TYR A 230 -6.66 -11.15 -28.91
CA TYR A 230 -5.40 -10.81 -29.56
C TYR A 230 -4.25 -11.72 -29.13
N PHE A 231 -4.16 -12.03 -27.83
CA PHE A 231 -3.07 -12.85 -27.29
C PHE A 231 -3.40 -14.33 -27.15
N LYS A 232 -4.66 -14.71 -27.46
CA LYS A 232 -5.15 -16.10 -27.52
C LYS A 232 -4.93 -16.89 -26.23
N PHE A 233 -4.98 -16.22 -25.07
CA PHE A 233 -4.94 -16.91 -23.78
C PHE A 233 -6.19 -17.77 -23.58
N THR A 234 -6.04 -18.87 -22.84
CA THR A 234 -7.19 -19.67 -22.40
C THR A 234 -7.96 -18.90 -21.31
N PRO A 235 -9.25 -19.22 -21.07
CA PRO A 235 -10.01 -18.62 -19.97
C PRO A 235 -9.29 -18.73 -18.62
N GLU A 236 -8.61 -19.86 -18.39
CA GLU A 236 -7.81 -20.14 -17.17
C GLU A 236 -6.71 -19.10 -16.92
N TRP A 237 -6.07 -18.59 -17.97
CA TRP A 237 -5.04 -17.56 -17.86
C TRP A 237 -5.60 -16.15 -17.96
N ALA A 238 -6.56 -15.93 -18.87
CA ALA A 238 -7.08 -14.62 -19.16
C ALA A 238 -7.89 -14.01 -18.01
N ALA A 239 -8.68 -14.80 -17.28
CA ALA A 239 -9.47 -14.26 -16.16
C ALA A 239 -8.60 -13.82 -14.97
N PRO A 240 -7.65 -14.63 -14.46
CA PRO A 240 -6.76 -14.19 -13.40
C PRO A 240 -5.84 -13.04 -13.84
N LEU A 241 -5.39 -13.04 -15.09
CA LEU A 241 -4.60 -11.95 -15.67
C LEU A 241 -5.42 -10.65 -15.73
N ALA A 242 -6.65 -10.70 -16.25
CA ALA A 242 -7.53 -9.54 -16.31
C ALA A 242 -7.84 -8.99 -14.91
N SER A 243 -8.12 -9.86 -13.94
CA SER A 243 -8.32 -9.45 -12.55
C SER A 243 -7.08 -8.82 -11.95
N GLY A 244 -5.90 -9.40 -12.18
CA GLY A 244 -4.65 -8.85 -11.69
C GLY A 244 -4.37 -7.45 -12.25
N ILE A 245 -4.41 -7.30 -13.56
CA ILE A 245 -4.14 -6.00 -14.21
C ILE A 245 -5.24 -4.98 -13.90
N SER A 246 -6.49 -5.38 -13.68
CA SER A 246 -7.60 -4.42 -13.57
C SER A 246 -7.89 -3.95 -12.15
N ILE A 247 -7.67 -4.79 -11.13
CA ILE A 247 -8.20 -4.56 -9.78
C ILE A 247 -7.05 -4.21 -8.83
N CYS A 248 -6.60 -5.17 -8.01
CA CYS A 248 -5.58 -4.99 -6.98
C CYS A 248 -4.32 -5.83 -7.20
N GLY A 249 -4.10 -6.33 -8.43
CA GLY A 249 -2.91 -7.09 -8.72
C GLY A 249 -2.94 -8.50 -8.15
N VAL A 250 -1.97 -8.78 -7.29
CA VAL A 250 -1.68 -10.13 -6.76
C VAL A 250 -2.90 -10.76 -6.10
N SER A 251 -3.56 -10.02 -5.20
CA SER A 251 -4.76 -10.48 -4.48
C SER A 251 -5.88 -10.85 -5.46
N ALA A 252 -6.14 -10.01 -6.46
CA ALA A 252 -7.16 -10.24 -7.48
C ALA A 252 -6.85 -11.44 -8.40
N ALA A 253 -5.60 -11.61 -8.79
CA ALA A 253 -5.17 -12.75 -9.60
C ALA A 253 -5.32 -14.06 -8.83
N ILE A 254 -4.92 -14.10 -7.55
CA ILE A 254 -5.06 -15.27 -6.68
C ILE A 254 -6.54 -15.58 -6.41
N ALA A 255 -7.33 -14.58 -6.03
CA ALA A 255 -8.76 -14.74 -5.76
C ALA A 255 -9.51 -15.23 -7.00
N THR A 256 -9.19 -14.69 -8.18
CA THR A 256 -9.81 -15.12 -9.43
C THR A 256 -9.35 -16.51 -9.83
N GLY A 257 -8.05 -16.80 -9.74
CA GLY A 257 -7.48 -18.11 -10.03
C GLY A 257 -8.13 -19.21 -9.18
N GLY A 258 -8.30 -18.97 -7.88
CA GLY A 258 -9.02 -19.92 -7.04
C GLY A 258 -10.51 -20.02 -7.38
N ALA A 259 -11.19 -18.90 -7.72
CA ALA A 259 -12.63 -18.90 -8.01
C ALA A 259 -12.96 -19.69 -9.28
N ILE A 260 -12.13 -19.54 -10.31
CA ILE A 260 -12.27 -20.30 -11.56
C ILE A 260 -11.58 -21.66 -11.50
N ARG A 261 -10.87 -21.98 -10.40
CA ARG A 261 -10.09 -23.22 -10.21
C ARG A 261 -9.00 -23.41 -11.26
N SER A 262 -8.22 -22.36 -11.53
CA SER A 262 -7.00 -22.45 -12.34
C SER A 262 -5.94 -23.27 -11.63
N ARG A 263 -4.98 -23.81 -12.39
CA ARG A 263 -3.79 -24.42 -11.81
C ARG A 263 -3.05 -23.41 -10.91
N PRO A 264 -2.55 -23.81 -9.73
CA PRO A 264 -1.88 -22.90 -8.79
C PRO A 264 -0.71 -22.12 -9.38
N ILE A 265 -0.04 -22.70 -10.39
CA ILE A 265 1.05 -22.04 -11.10
C ILE A 265 0.63 -20.75 -11.81
N VAL A 266 -0.63 -20.65 -12.27
CA VAL A 266 -1.15 -19.48 -12.99
C VAL A 266 -1.09 -18.22 -12.12
N PRO A 267 -1.79 -18.14 -10.96
CA PRO A 267 -1.72 -16.97 -10.11
C PRO A 267 -0.32 -16.71 -9.56
N VAL A 268 0.48 -17.74 -9.22
CA VAL A 268 1.87 -17.57 -8.74
C VAL A 268 2.71 -16.80 -9.77
N ILE A 269 2.62 -17.22 -11.02
CA ILE A 269 3.34 -16.63 -12.13
C ILE A 269 2.86 -15.19 -12.40
N LEU A 270 1.55 -14.97 -12.38
CA LEU A 270 0.97 -13.63 -12.56
C LEU A 270 1.42 -12.68 -11.45
N SER A 271 1.44 -13.14 -10.20
CA SER A 271 1.90 -12.36 -9.06
C SER A 271 3.33 -11.88 -9.22
N ALA A 272 4.23 -12.75 -9.70
CA ALA A 272 5.62 -12.38 -9.95
C ALA A 272 5.74 -11.27 -11.02
N VAL A 273 4.94 -11.34 -12.09
CA VAL A 273 4.91 -10.30 -13.13
C VAL A 273 4.35 -8.99 -12.58
N ILE A 274 3.20 -9.05 -11.89
CA ILE A 274 2.51 -7.88 -11.31
C ILE A 274 3.46 -7.10 -10.39
N ILE A 275 4.18 -7.78 -9.49
CA ILE A 275 5.10 -7.12 -8.55
C ILE A 275 6.16 -6.28 -9.27
N VAL A 276 6.67 -6.78 -10.40
CA VAL A 276 7.67 -6.05 -11.19
C VAL A 276 7.05 -4.80 -11.85
N PHE A 277 5.86 -4.92 -12.44
CA PHE A 277 5.16 -3.75 -12.99
C PHE A 277 4.80 -2.74 -11.92
N VAL A 278 4.39 -3.19 -10.73
CA VAL A 278 4.12 -2.31 -9.59
C VAL A 278 5.36 -1.52 -9.20
N ALA A 279 6.53 -2.15 -9.15
CA ALA A 279 7.78 -1.44 -8.88
C ALA A 279 8.07 -0.35 -9.94
N VAL A 280 7.79 -0.64 -11.22
CA VAL A 280 7.92 0.34 -12.31
C VAL A 280 6.90 1.47 -12.18
N GLU A 281 5.64 1.14 -11.94
CA GLU A 281 4.53 2.09 -11.74
C GLU A 281 4.85 3.05 -10.58
N MET A 282 5.28 2.51 -9.44
CA MET A 282 5.68 3.29 -8.26
C MET A 282 6.88 4.21 -8.50
N LEU A 283 7.82 3.79 -9.33
CA LEU A 283 9.02 4.59 -9.64
C LEU A 283 8.76 5.70 -10.65
N ILE A 284 7.75 5.55 -11.52
CA ILE A 284 7.56 6.45 -12.67
C ILE A 284 6.31 7.32 -12.52
N LEU A 285 5.17 6.75 -12.13
CA LEU A 285 3.89 7.46 -12.18
C LEU A 285 3.81 8.66 -11.22
N PRO A 286 4.37 8.62 -9.99
CA PRO A 286 4.37 9.81 -9.13
C PRO A 286 5.11 11.01 -9.73
N TRP A 287 6.18 10.78 -10.50
CA TRP A 287 6.88 11.84 -11.22
C TRP A 287 6.06 12.39 -12.38
N PHE A 288 5.34 11.53 -13.09
CA PHE A 288 4.41 11.98 -14.11
C PHE A 288 3.30 12.83 -13.50
N ALA A 289 2.75 12.40 -12.36
CA ALA A 289 1.75 13.16 -11.63
C ALA A 289 2.28 14.52 -11.15
N GLN A 290 3.50 14.56 -10.60
CA GLN A 290 4.16 15.82 -10.23
C GLN A 290 4.40 16.73 -11.44
N ALA A 291 4.78 16.18 -12.60
CA ALA A 291 5.10 16.98 -13.77
C ALA A 291 3.85 17.56 -14.45
N PHE A 292 2.77 16.79 -14.55
CA PHE A 292 1.61 17.12 -15.38
C PHE A 292 0.31 17.36 -14.61
N LEU A 293 0.21 16.91 -13.36
CA LEU A 293 -1.03 16.95 -12.56
C LEU A 293 -0.86 17.72 -11.25
N TYR A 294 0.23 18.47 -11.07
CA TYR A 294 0.46 19.22 -9.81
C TYR A 294 -0.60 20.29 -9.56
N GLU A 295 -1.26 20.79 -10.61
CA GLU A 295 -2.38 21.74 -10.52
C GLU A 295 -3.70 21.06 -10.14
N GLU A 296 -3.76 19.73 -10.18
CA GLU A 296 -4.94 18.93 -9.83
C GLU A 296 -4.55 17.82 -8.82
N PRO A 297 -4.17 18.19 -7.57
CA PRO A 297 -3.56 17.24 -6.63
C PRO A 297 -4.44 16.04 -6.29
N MET A 298 -5.76 16.26 -6.19
CA MET A 298 -6.69 15.17 -5.88
C MET A 298 -6.88 14.21 -7.05
N VAL A 299 -6.79 14.70 -8.30
CA VAL A 299 -6.74 13.86 -9.50
C VAL A 299 -5.47 13.02 -9.50
N ALA A 300 -4.32 13.62 -9.18
CA ALA A 300 -3.04 12.93 -9.07
C ALA A 300 -3.10 11.79 -8.04
N GLY A 301 -3.64 12.06 -6.84
CA GLY A 301 -3.81 11.05 -5.78
C GLY A 301 -4.76 9.92 -6.19
N ALA A 302 -5.96 10.25 -6.67
CA ALA A 302 -6.93 9.25 -7.11
C ALA A 302 -6.40 8.39 -8.26
N TRP A 303 -5.64 8.99 -9.19
CA TRP A 303 -5.03 8.27 -10.31
C TRP A 303 -4.05 7.20 -9.82
N MET A 304 -3.28 7.45 -8.75
CA MET A 304 -2.42 6.42 -8.17
C MET A 304 -3.23 5.22 -7.64
N GLY A 305 -4.40 5.48 -7.04
CA GLY A 305 -5.33 4.45 -6.59
C GLY A 305 -5.88 3.57 -7.72
N LEU A 306 -6.21 4.19 -8.86
CA LEU A 306 -6.78 3.51 -10.03
C LEU A 306 -5.73 2.79 -10.88
N ALA A 307 -4.60 3.45 -11.13
CA ALA A 307 -3.60 3.03 -12.09
C ALA A 307 -2.67 1.96 -11.55
N VAL A 308 -2.23 2.07 -10.30
CA VAL A 308 -1.19 1.20 -9.73
C VAL A 308 -1.80 -0.11 -9.24
N LYS A 309 -1.26 -1.24 -9.69
CA LYS A 309 -1.91 -2.56 -9.55
C LYS A 309 -1.34 -3.41 -8.41
N SER A 310 -1.28 -2.81 -7.23
CA SER A 310 -1.08 -3.47 -5.93
C SER A 310 -1.59 -2.55 -4.84
N ASP A 311 -2.08 -3.10 -3.73
CA ASP A 311 -2.54 -2.33 -2.57
C ASP A 311 -1.36 -1.56 -1.97
N GLY A 312 -0.26 -2.28 -1.77
CA GLY A 312 1.06 -1.72 -1.46
C GLY A 312 1.46 -0.62 -2.41
N GLY A 313 1.48 -0.94 -3.70
CA GLY A 313 1.95 -0.02 -4.72
C GLY A 313 1.13 1.26 -4.87
N ALA A 314 -0.19 1.16 -4.84
CA ALA A 314 -1.09 2.30 -5.03
C ALA A 314 -1.03 3.27 -3.86
N VAL A 315 -1.09 2.75 -2.64
CA VAL A 315 -0.97 3.55 -1.42
C VAL A 315 0.43 4.19 -1.35
N ALA A 316 1.46 3.44 -1.74
CA ALA A 316 2.82 3.94 -1.80
C ALA A 316 3.01 5.07 -2.82
N SER A 317 2.50 4.86 -4.04
CA SER A 317 2.53 5.87 -5.09
C SER A 317 1.73 7.10 -4.69
N GLY A 318 0.61 6.93 -3.98
CA GLY A 318 -0.15 8.02 -3.38
C GLY A 318 0.65 8.82 -2.35
N ALA A 319 1.39 8.16 -1.46
CA ALA A 319 2.25 8.83 -0.49
C ALA A 319 3.41 9.60 -1.16
N ILE A 320 4.04 9.00 -2.18
CA ILE A 320 5.10 9.64 -2.96
C ILE A 320 4.53 10.84 -3.73
N THR A 321 3.37 10.67 -4.37
CA THR A 321 2.68 11.73 -5.12
C THR A 321 2.29 12.88 -4.20
N ASP A 322 1.80 12.59 -2.99
CA ASP A 322 1.49 13.60 -1.97
C ASP A 322 2.71 14.46 -1.66
N SER A 323 3.86 13.83 -1.42
CA SER A 323 5.12 14.52 -1.17
C SER A 323 5.58 15.37 -2.37
N LEU A 324 5.69 14.75 -3.55
CA LEU A 324 6.20 15.40 -4.76
C LEU A 324 5.32 16.55 -5.24
N VAL A 325 3.99 16.34 -5.29
CA VAL A 325 3.04 17.35 -5.78
C VAL A 325 2.98 18.54 -4.82
N ARG A 326 2.91 18.31 -3.50
CA ARG A 326 2.94 19.43 -2.53
C ARG A 326 4.22 20.23 -2.64
N ALA A 327 5.38 19.57 -2.75
CA ALA A 327 6.65 20.23 -2.92
C ALA A 327 6.71 21.09 -4.20
N LYS A 328 6.16 20.57 -5.31
CA LYS A 328 6.08 21.30 -6.58
C LYS A 328 5.15 22.51 -6.50
N VAL A 329 3.95 22.36 -5.96
CA VAL A 329 2.96 23.43 -5.82
C VAL A 329 3.48 24.54 -4.94
N GLU A 330 4.09 24.19 -3.81
CA GLU A 330 4.71 25.17 -2.92
C GLU A 330 5.79 25.96 -3.68
N ALA A 331 6.64 25.28 -4.45
CA ALA A 331 7.73 25.93 -5.17
C ALA A 331 7.26 26.83 -6.32
N THR A 332 6.12 26.55 -6.94
CA THR A 332 5.62 27.32 -8.09
C THR A 332 4.61 28.40 -7.71
N SER A 333 3.76 28.15 -6.72
CA SER A 333 2.62 29.01 -6.36
C SER A 333 2.69 29.58 -4.95
N GLY A 334 3.58 29.07 -4.08
CA GLY A 334 3.65 29.42 -2.67
C GLY A 334 2.53 28.83 -1.80
N VAL A 335 1.61 28.06 -2.39
CA VAL A 335 0.49 27.45 -1.66
C VAL A 335 0.97 26.19 -0.91
N GLN A 336 0.60 26.11 0.37
CA GLN A 336 0.97 25.03 1.27
C GLN A 336 -0.24 24.12 1.53
N TYR A 337 -0.34 23.00 0.83
CA TYR A 337 -1.41 22.03 1.09
C TYR A 337 -1.13 21.18 2.33
N GLU A 338 -2.19 20.82 3.05
CA GLU A 338 -2.12 19.84 4.12
C GLU A 338 -1.62 18.48 3.61
N GLU A 339 -0.81 17.81 4.42
CA GLU A 339 -0.22 16.50 4.08
C GLU A 339 -1.29 15.39 4.06
N GLY A 340 -1.16 14.44 3.14
CA GLY A 340 -1.85 13.15 3.17
C GLY A 340 -3.22 13.13 2.50
N TRP A 341 -3.64 14.20 1.84
CA TRP A 341 -4.90 14.25 1.08
C TRP A 341 -4.82 13.48 -0.24
N MET A 342 -3.67 13.54 -0.94
CA MET A 342 -3.45 12.72 -2.14
C MET A 342 -3.30 11.24 -1.76
N LEU A 343 -2.62 10.95 -0.64
CA LEU A 343 -2.57 9.61 -0.04
C LEU A 343 -3.97 9.09 0.32
N MET A 344 -4.82 9.93 0.91
CA MET A 344 -6.21 9.56 1.20
C MET A 344 -6.95 9.20 -0.07
N ALA A 345 -6.92 10.06 -1.10
CA ALA A 345 -7.59 9.80 -2.38
C ALA A 345 -7.13 8.47 -3.01
N ALA A 346 -5.82 8.20 -3.02
CA ALA A 346 -5.27 6.94 -3.52
C ALA A 346 -5.76 5.73 -2.70
N THR A 347 -5.67 5.82 -1.37
CA THR A 347 -5.99 4.71 -0.47
C THR A 347 -7.48 4.41 -0.47
N THR A 348 -8.33 5.43 -0.37
CA THR A 348 -9.79 5.28 -0.37
C THR A 348 -10.26 4.65 -1.68
N THR A 349 -9.77 5.17 -2.81
CA THR A 349 -10.06 4.61 -4.13
C THR A 349 -9.67 3.12 -4.20
N LYS A 350 -8.50 2.76 -3.66
CA LYS A 350 -8.01 1.38 -3.68
C LYS A 350 -8.82 0.45 -2.79
N ILE A 351 -9.11 0.85 -1.55
CA ILE A 351 -9.88 0.05 -0.60
C ILE A 351 -11.28 -0.24 -1.12
N PHE A 352 -11.92 0.72 -1.79
CA PHE A 352 -13.22 0.47 -2.41
C PHE A 352 -13.17 -0.59 -3.49
N ILE A 353 -12.13 -0.59 -4.32
CA ILE A 353 -11.89 -1.65 -5.29
C ILE A 353 -11.72 -3.00 -4.57
N ASP A 354 -10.96 -3.05 -3.48
CA ASP A 354 -10.71 -4.29 -2.72
C ASP A 354 -11.95 -4.88 -2.06
N ILE A 355 -12.89 -4.05 -1.60
CA ILE A 355 -14.17 -4.53 -1.04
C ILE A 355 -14.91 -5.42 -2.04
N PHE A 356 -14.82 -5.12 -3.33
CA PHE A 356 -15.57 -5.83 -4.38
C PHE A 356 -14.91 -7.12 -4.86
N ILE A 357 -13.68 -7.43 -4.44
CA ILE A 357 -12.99 -8.65 -4.88
C ILE A 357 -13.73 -9.94 -4.48
N GLY A 358 -14.33 -9.96 -3.28
CA GLY A 358 -15.08 -11.11 -2.79
C GLY A 358 -16.35 -11.34 -3.60
N VAL A 359 -17.06 -10.26 -3.94
CA VAL A 359 -18.26 -10.28 -4.80
C VAL A 359 -17.89 -10.73 -6.20
N TRP A 360 -16.81 -10.19 -6.77
CA TRP A 360 -16.35 -10.54 -8.10
C TRP A 360 -15.89 -12.00 -8.22
N ALA A 361 -15.11 -12.48 -7.24
CA ALA A 361 -14.70 -13.88 -7.17
C ALA A 361 -15.91 -14.82 -7.13
N PHE A 362 -16.97 -14.45 -6.40
CA PHE A 362 -18.21 -15.21 -6.36
C PHE A 362 -18.94 -15.23 -7.72
N ILE A 363 -19.06 -14.06 -8.37
CA ILE A 363 -19.67 -13.97 -9.70
C ILE A 363 -18.90 -14.86 -10.70
N LEU A 364 -17.57 -14.77 -10.72
CA LEU A 364 -16.75 -15.60 -11.59
C LEU A 364 -16.85 -17.09 -11.27
N ALA A 365 -16.94 -17.47 -9.99
CA ALA A 365 -17.14 -18.86 -9.59
C ALA A 365 -18.48 -19.42 -10.11
N ILE A 366 -19.56 -18.63 -10.04
CA ILE A 366 -20.87 -18.99 -10.62
C ILE A 366 -20.76 -19.14 -12.13
N ILE A 367 -20.21 -18.14 -12.83
CA ILE A 367 -20.06 -18.15 -14.29
C ILE A 367 -19.26 -19.39 -14.73
N TRP A 368 -18.12 -19.66 -14.11
CA TRP A 368 -17.30 -20.82 -14.46
C TRP A 368 -17.96 -22.16 -14.14
N SER A 369 -18.80 -22.21 -13.10
CA SER A 369 -19.56 -23.42 -12.76
C SER A 369 -20.71 -23.68 -13.72
N ILE A 370 -21.38 -22.63 -14.22
CA ILE A 370 -22.51 -22.77 -15.15
C ILE A 370 -22.00 -23.06 -16.57
N TYR A 371 -21.04 -22.27 -17.05
CA TYR A 371 -20.57 -22.33 -18.44
C TYR A 371 -19.47 -23.35 -18.70
N ARG A 372 -19.03 -24.10 -17.67
CA ARG A 372 -18.10 -25.24 -17.81
C ARG A 372 -16.82 -24.91 -18.59
N LEU A 373 -16.32 -23.68 -18.41
CA LEU A 373 -15.22 -23.11 -19.21
C LEU A 373 -13.86 -23.81 -19.04
N ASN A 374 -13.73 -24.72 -18.06
CA ASN A 374 -12.52 -25.50 -17.76
C ASN A 374 -12.68 -27.02 -17.99
N GLU A 375 -13.75 -27.49 -18.64
CA GLU A 375 -14.00 -28.94 -18.83
C GLU A 375 -12.96 -29.69 -19.67
N LYS A 376 -12.07 -28.98 -20.38
CA LYS A 376 -10.91 -29.60 -21.02
C LYS A 376 -9.70 -29.60 -20.07
N GLY A 377 -9.73 -30.47 -19.04
CA GLY A 377 -8.50 -30.84 -18.32
C GLY A 377 -8.56 -30.98 -16.79
N VAL A 378 -9.70 -30.80 -16.13
CA VAL A 378 -9.80 -31.02 -14.67
C VAL A 378 -10.67 -32.25 -14.39
N ALA A 379 -10.04 -33.31 -13.89
CA ALA A 379 -10.74 -34.50 -13.41
C ALA A 379 -11.86 -34.11 -12.42
N ALA A 380 -13.00 -34.78 -12.51
CA ALA A 380 -14.24 -34.52 -11.76
C ALA A 380 -14.13 -34.65 -10.22
N ALA A 381 -12.93 -34.74 -9.64
CA ALA A 381 -12.66 -35.19 -8.29
C ALA A 381 -12.68 -34.10 -7.19
N GLN A 382 -12.84 -32.80 -7.49
CA GLN A 382 -12.95 -31.77 -6.44
C GLN A 382 -14.10 -30.79 -6.69
N ARG A 383 -15.33 -31.28 -6.54
CA ARG A 383 -16.53 -30.45 -6.40
C ARG A 383 -16.64 -29.87 -4.98
N CYS A 384 -15.95 -28.76 -4.68
CA CYS A 384 -16.32 -27.92 -3.53
C CYS A 384 -17.66 -27.21 -3.88
N LYS A 385 -18.65 -27.22 -2.98
CA LYS A 385 -19.91 -26.44 -3.12
C LYS A 385 -19.56 -24.95 -3.05
N ILE A 386 -20.04 -24.16 -4.01
CA ILE A 386 -19.98 -22.69 -3.95
C ILE A 386 -20.76 -22.27 -2.69
N SER A 387 -20.11 -21.64 -1.72
CA SER A 387 -20.72 -21.24 -0.45
C SER A 387 -20.32 -19.82 -0.07
N ALA A 388 -21.17 -19.11 0.68
CA ALA A 388 -20.85 -17.78 1.22
C ALA A 388 -19.56 -17.76 2.05
N LYS A 389 -19.14 -18.91 2.58
CA LYS A 389 -17.87 -19.09 3.28
C LYS A 389 -16.66 -18.86 2.37
N GLU A 390 -16.77 -19.18 1.07
CA GLU A 390 -15.71 -18.93 0.10
C GLU A 390 -15.51 -17.43 -0.15
N ILE A 391 -16.60 -16.64 -0.13
CA ILE A 391 -16.52 -15.17 -0.19
C ILE A 391 -15.76 -14.66 1.03
N TRP A 392 -16.12 -15.14 2.22
CA TRP A 392 -15.46 -14.75 3.46
C TRP A 392 -13.97 -15.08 3.44
N ASP A 393 -13.59 -16.29 3.03
CA ASP A 393 -12.18 -16.71 3.01
C ASP A 393 -11.34 -15.86 2.04
N ARG A 394 -11.92 -15.40 0.92
CA ARG A 394 -11.26 -14.56 -0.11
C ARG A 394 -11.30 -13.06 0.17
N PHE A 395 -12.22 -12.58 1.01
CA PHE A 395 -12.37 -11.16 1.31
C PHE A 395 -11.12 -10.61 2.02
N PRO A 396 -10.55 -9.47 1.61
CA PRO A 396 -9.36 -8.91 2.26
C PRO A 396 -9.70 -8.46 3.69
N LYS A 397 -9.04 -9.04 4.67
CA LYS A 397 -9.31 -8.84 6.11
C LYS A 397 -8.82 -7.48 6.57
N PHE A 398 -7.72 -6.95 6.02
CA PHE A 398 -7.25 -5.61 6.35
C PHE A 398 -8.30 -4.51 6.09
N VAL A 399 -9.19 -4.69 5.11
CA VAL A 399 -10.31 -3.77 4.84
C VAL A 399 -11.25 -3.65 6.03
N ILE A 400 -11.48 -4.76 6.75
CA ILE A 400 -12.27 -4.76 8.00
C ILE A 400 -11.54 -3.95 9.06
N GLY A 401 -10.24 -4.17 9.22
CA GLY A 401 -9.42 -3.40 10.16
C GLY A 401 -9.45 -1.90 9.87
N PHE A 402 -9.27 -1.51 8.60
CA PHE A 402 -9.38 -0.13 8.14
C PHE A 402 -10.76 0.47 8.47
N ALA A 403 -11.84 -0.23 8.12
CA ALA A 403 -13.20 0.25 8.37
C ALA A 403 -13.45 0.43 9.87
N LEU A 404 -12.99 -0.50 10.70
CA LEU A 404 -13.10 -0.41 12.15
C LEU A 404 -12.38 0.81 12.71
N THR A 405 -11.10 1.00 12.40
CA THR A 405 -10.32 2.15 12.90
C THR A 405 -10.87 3.47 12.40
N PHE A 406 -11.30 3.52 11.13
CA PHE A 406 -11.98 4.66 10.52
C PHE A 406 -13.26 5.04 11.25
N PHE A 407 -14.21 4.11 11.39
CA PHE A 407 -15.49 4.41 12.02
C PHE A 407 -15.35 4.74 13.50
N ILE A 408 -14.46 4.06 14.23
CA ILE A 408 -14.23 4.36 15.64
C ILE A 408 -13.75 5.81 15.82
N LEU A 409 -12.74 6.26 15.05
CA LEU A 409 -12.21 7.62 15.19
C LEU A 409 -13.15 8.67 14.65
N LEU A 410 -13.86 8.36 13.55
CA LEU A 410 -14.90 9.23 13.03
C LEU A 410 -15.98 9.46 14.08
N PHE A 411 -16.52 8.40 14.68
CA PHE A 411 -17.58 8.54 15.69
C PHE A 411 -17.08 9.20 16.98
N ILE A 412 -15.85 8.92 17.43
CA ILE A 412 -15.26 9.64 18.57
C ILE A 412 -15.20 11.15 18.27
N GLY A 413 -14.69 11.54 17.10
CA GLY A 413 -14.56 12.95 16.73
C GLY A 413 -15.90 13.65 16.47
N LEU A 414 -16.92 12.92 15.98
CA LEU A 414 -18.29 13.44 15.83
C LEU A 414 -19.04 13.55 17.16
N SER A 415 -18.70 12.72 18.15
CA SER A 415 -19.41 12.68 19.44
C SER A 415 -19.03 13.86 20.34
N ASP A 416 -17.75 14.24 20.37
CA ASP A 416 -17.28 15.38 21.17
C ASP A 416 -16.16 16.13 20.44
N PRO A 417 -16.39 17.39 20.01
CA PRO A 417 -15.38 18.23 19.40
C PRO A 417 -14.11 18.41 20.25
N LYS A 418 -14.20 18.30 21.58
CA LYS A 418 -13.04 18.39 22.48
C LYS A 418 -12.09 17.20 22.33
N LEU A 419 -12.64 16.03 21.98
CA LEU A 419 -11.85 14.82 21.77
C LEU A 419 -11.11 14.82 20.44
N VAL A 420 -11.50 15.66 19.48
CA VAL A 420 -10.88 15.69 18.13
C VAL A 420 -9.37 15.92 18.22
N LYS A 421 -8.91 16.90 19.00
CA LYS A 421 -7.47 17.19 19.13
C LYS A 421 -6.69 16.04 19.80
N LEU A 422 -7.30 15.38 20.79
CA LEU A 422 -6.69 14.24 21.49
C LEU A 422 -6.62 13.01 20.59
N ALA A 423 -7.72 12.73 19.89
CA ALA A 423 -7.84 11.68 18.89
C ALA A 423 -6.86 11.90 17.73
N GLU A 424 -6.69 13.15 17.28
CA GLU A 424 -5.71 13.53 16.27
C GLU A 424 -4.27 13.32 16.76
N ALA A 425 -3.94 13.76 17.98
CA ALA A 425 -2.63 13.54 18.58
C ALA A 425 -2.30 12.04 18.66
N GLY A 426 -3.23 11.23 19.17
CA GLY A 426 -3.10 9.78 19.27
C GLY A 426 -3.00 9.08 17.91
N SER A 427 -3.84 9.49 16.97
CA SER A 427 -3.77 9.01 15.59
C SER A 427 -2.43 9.36 14.95
N ASN A 428 -1.86 10.54 15.21
CA ASN A 428 -0.55 10.94 14.70
C ASN A 428 0.59 10.10 15.30
N GLN A 429 0.50 9.71 16.57
CA GLN A 429 1.46 8.79 17.19
C GLN A 429 1.43 7.41 16.51
N ALA A 430 0.24 6.85 16.26
CA ALA A 430 0.10 5.61 15.50
C ALA A 430 0.55 5.78 14.03
N ASN A 431 0.28 6.93 13.42
CA ASN A 431 0.66 7.28 12.06
C ASN A 431 2.19 7.26 11.85
N ALA A 432 2.98 7.58 12.89
CA ALA A 432 4.43 7.45 12.83
C ALA A 432 4.88 5.99 12.62
N LEU A 433 4.22 5.03 13.28
CA LEU A 433 4.46 3.60 13.04
C LEU A 433 3.99 3.18 11.64
N ARG A 434 2.89 3.73 11.13
CA ARG A 434 2.47 3.50 9.73
C ARG A 434 3.58 3.91 8.76
N THR A 435 4.17 5.09 8.93
CA THR A 435 5.28 5.57 8.08
C THR A 435 6.44 4.58 8.09
N VAL A 436 6.78 4.01 9.25
CA VAL A 436 7.81 2.96 9.36
C VAL A 436 7.40 1.69 8.60
N PHE A 437 6.16 1.21 8.77
CA PHE A 437 5.66 0.05 8.02
C PHE A 437 5.66 0.27 6.51
N PHE A 438 5.32 1.47 6.05
CA PHE A 438 5.37 1.82 4.63
C PHE A 438 6.82 1.79 4.13
N ALA A 439 7.76 2.37 4.88
CA ALA A 439 9.18 2.30 4.50
C ALA A 439 9.70 0.85 4.42
N LEU A 440 9.35 0.01 5.41
CA LEU A 440 9.70 -1.41 5.44
C LEU A 440 9.08 -2.16 4.26
N CYS A 441 7.83 -1.84 3.91
CA CYS A 441 7.15 -2.37 2.74
C CYS A 441 7.93 -2.02 1.46
N PHE A 442 8.30 -0.76 1.27
CA PHE A 442 8.88 -0.31 0.00
C PHE A 442 10.28 -0.90 -0.20
N PHE A 443 11.07 -0.96 0.86
CA PHE A 443 12.33 -1.71 0.85
C PHE A 443 12.10 -3.17 0.49
N SER A 444 11.13 -3.82 1.13
CA SER A 444 10.82 -5.23 0.91
C SER A 444 10.35 -5.50 -0.52
N ILE A 445 9.50 -4.63 -1.10
CA ILE A 445 9.08 -4.69 -2.51
C ILE A 445 10.32 -4.67 -3.40
N GLY A 446 11.23 -3.71 -3.20
CA GLY A 446 12.45 -3.63 -3.99
C GLY A 446 13.31 -4.89 -3.86
N LEU A 447 13.51 -5.37 -2.62
CA LEU A 447 14.34 -6.52 -2.30
C LEU A 447 13.85 -7.82 -2.98
N ILE A 448 12.53 -8.06 -2.99
CA ILE A 448 11.96 -9.29 -3.57
C ILE A 448 11.74 -9.18 -5.08
N THR A 449 11.78 -7.96 -5.63
CA THR A 449 11.59 -7.72 -7.07
C THR A 449 12.83 -8.18 -7.83
N ASN A 450 12.68 -9.24 -8.63
CA ASN A 450 13.75 -9.83 -9.42
C ASN A 450 13.46 -9.69 -10.92
N VAL A 451 14.14 -8.74 -11.55
CA VAL A 451 13.95 -8.40 -12.97
C VAL A 451 14.50 -9.52 -13.88
N ARG A 452 15.51 -10.27 -13.43
CA ARG A 452 16.04 -11.42 -14.21
C ARG A 452 15.03 -12.55 -14.28
N LYS A 453 14.37 -12.86 -13.14
CA LYS A 453 13.28 -13.84 -13.11
C LYS A 453 12.12 -13.45 -14.03
N LEU A 454 11.84 -12.15 -14.21
CA LEU A 454 10.84 -11.68 -15.18
C LEU A 454 11.22 -12.08 -16.61
N TRP A 455 12.49 -11.92 -16.97
CA TRP A 455 13.02 -12.26 -18.29
C TRP A 455 13.10 -13.78 -18.51
N ASP A 456 13.57 -14.51 -17.48
CA ASP A 456 13.76 -15.96 -17.50
C ASP A 456 12.45 -16.76 -17.42
N ALA A 457 11.36 -16.15 -16.93
CA ALA A 457 10.06 -16.81 -16.87
C ALA A 457 9.49 -17.18 -18.25
N GLY A 458 10.10 -16.74 -19.37
CA GLY A 458 9.72 -17.19 -20.70
C GLY A 458 8.32 -16.75 -21.15
N MET A 459 7.80 -15.68 -20.53
CA MET A 459 6.41 -15.25 -20.70
C MET A 459 6.26 -13.89 -21.39
N GLY A 460 6.99 -13.68 -22.48
CA GLY A 460 6.87 -12.46 -23.27
C GLY A 460 5.42 -12.12 -23.64
N ARG A 461 4.54 -13.12 -23.80
CA ARG A 461 3.10 -12.90 -24.03
C ARG A 461 2.36 -12.30 -22.83
N ILE A 462 2.61 -12.74 -21.60
CA ILE A 462 1.94 -12.18 -20.41
C ILE A 462 2.43 -10.77 -20.17
N VAL A 463 3.76 -10.57 -20.23
CA VAL A 463 4.38 -9.24 -20.11
C VAL A 463 3.82 -8.31 -21.19
N ALA A 464 3.70 -8.76 -22.44
CA ALA A 464 3.13 -7.95 -23.52
C ALA A 464 1.67 -7.56 -23.28
N VAL A 465 0.81 -8.49 -22.82
CA VAL A 465 -0.59 -8.14 -22.47
C VAL A 465 -0.60 -7.11 -21.36
N TYR A 466 0.21 -7.32 -20.32
CA TYR A 466 0.30 -6.41 -19.18
C TYR A 466 0.73 -5.02 -19.65
N THR A 467 1.81 -4.92 -20.41
CA THR A 467 2.32 -3.65 -20.95
C THR A 467 1.26 -2.95 -21.81
N VAL A 468 0.66 -3.65 -22.78
CA VAL A 468 -0.32 -3.05 -23.69
C VAL A 468 -1.57 -2.60 -22.93
N CYS A 469 -2.09 -3.42 -22.02
CA CYS A 469 -3.30 -3.09 -21.28
C CYS A 469 -3.05 -1.99 -20.25
N LEU A 470 -1.91 -2.03 -19.56
CA LEU A 470 -1.56 -1.02 -18.57
C LEU A 470 -1.31 0.32 -19.26
N PHE A 471 -0.24 0.41 -20.06
CA PHE A 471 0.23 1.67 -20.64
C PHE A 471 -0.63 2.16 -21.80
N GLY A 472 -1.31 1.27 -22.52
CA GLY A 472 -2.16 1.64 -23.65
C GLY A 472 -3.60 1.96 -23.27
N PHE A 473 -4.05 1.59 -22.06
CA PHE A 473 -5.46 1.70 -21.71
C PHE A 473 -5.70 2.10 -20.25
N ILE A 474 -5.28 1.29 -19.27
CA ILE A 474 -5.61 1.51 -17.85
C ILE A 474 -5.09 2.85 -17.35
N LEU A 475 -3.85 3.22 -17.65
CA LEU A 475 -3.29 4.49 -17.19
C LEU A 475 -4.14 5.68 -17.66
N TRP A 476 -4.59 5.66 -18.91
CA TRP A 476 -5.32 6.77 -19.52
C TRP A 476 -6.77 6.82 -19.08
N VAL A 477 -7.45 5.67 -19.02
CA VAL A 477 -8.83 5.62 -18.54
C VAL A 477 -8.88 5.96 -17.05
N GLY A 478 -7.95 5.44 -16.25
CA GLY A 478 -7.83 5.82 -14.84
C GLY A 478 -7.54 7.30 -14.65
N LEU A 479 -6.72 7.90 -15.51
CA LEU A 479 -6.49 9.34 -15.45
C LEU A 479 -7.76 10.10 -15.81
N PHE A 480 -8.44 9.71 -16.88
CA PHE A 480 -9.69 10.33 -17.32
C PHE A 480 -10.77 10.26 -16.25
N ILE A 481 -10.94 9.12 -15.59
CA ILE A 481 -11.94 8.95 -14.53
C ILE A 481 -11.54 9.70 -13.26
N SER A 482 -10.25 9.65 -12.87
CA SER A 482 -9.75 10.53 -11.82
C SER A 482 -10.02 11.99 -12.12
N TRP A 483 -9.86 12.43 -13.37
CA TRP A 483 -10.17 13.80 -13.78
C TRP A 483 -11.67 14.08 -13.66
N LEU A 484 -12.51 13.22 -14.24
CA LEU A 484 -13.97 13.38 -14.21
C LEU A 484 -14.51 13.52 -12.78
N PHE A 485 -13.93 12.77 -11.84
CA PHE A 485 -14.37 12.79 -10.46
C PHE A 485 -13.59 13.75 -9.57
N TYR A 486 -12.33 14.09 -9.80
CA TYR A 486 -11.57 14.89 -8.83
C TYR A 486 -11.14 16.27 -9.34
N HIS A 487 -11.43 16.59 -10.60
CA HIS A 487 -11.09 17.88 -11.18
C HIS A 487 -11.70 19.05 -10.41
N GLY A 488 -10.88 20.08 -10.17
CA GLY A 488 -11.26 21.28 -9.43
C GLY A 488 -11.32 21.08 -7.92
N ILE A 489 -10.98 19.90 -7.41
CA ILE A 489 -10.87 19.66 -5.97
C ILE A 489 -9.43 19.85 -5.51
N MET A 490 -9.27 20.77 -4.58
CA MET A 490 -7.99 21.06 -3.94
C MET A 490 -7.95 20.53 -2.50
N PRO A 491 -6.78 20.08 -2.03
CA PRO A 491 -6.57 19.85 -0.61
C PRO A 491 -6.76 21.16 0.20
N PRO A 492 -7.08 21.07 1.50
CA PRO A 492 -7.03 22.22 2.41
C PRO A 492 -5.63 22.83 2.46
N VAL A 493 -5.57 24.14 2.65
CA VAL A 493 -4.33 24.92 2.76
C VAL A 493 -3.98 25.10 4.24
N ILE A 494 -2.70 24.93 4.59
CA ILE A 494 -2.21 25.10 5.96
C ILE A 494 -2.46 26.55 6.41
N GLY A 495 -3.27 26.71 7.46
CA GLY A 495 -3.59 28.02 8.05
C GLY A 495 -4.75 28.78 7.38
N GLY A 496 -5.50 28.12 6.49
CA GLY A 496 -6.70 28.64 5.83
C GLY A 496 -8.02 28.25 6.47
#